data_AF-A0A0J9IGD1-F1
#
_entry.id   AF-A0A0J9IGD1-F1
#
_cell.length_a   1.000
_cell.length_b   1.000
_cell.length_c   1.000
_cell.angle_alpha   90.00
_cell.angle_beta   90.00
_cell.angle_gamma   90.00
#
_symmetry.space_group_name_H-M   'P 1'
#
loop_
_entity.id
_entity.type
_entity.pdbx_description
1 polymer ?
#
loop_
_entity_poly.entity_id
_entity_poly.type
_entity_poly.pdbx_seq_one_letter_code
_entity_poly.pdbx_strand_id
1 'polypeptide(L)'
;MWTLEQLKYCKESEDKVEFKKGEHGNIAYDGGSRIKPSERRRCILGYVTALCNEKGGSIIIGMEDKYPHRIIGTSQCEGAIGQLEADIYRDTGIRVIVYELYENEINKKGRVLIIEVPSRPFGRVFKFEDVALMRVGEELKPMSDEVFLKIIQEQEPDFSEQLCENASINDLDDDAINILRQKYALKQKNPSFLTLPKKQILSDLGLIEGKKVTNAAILLLGKDSILQKLFPQAAIMLEYRSTESQIPFDNRKVYRQAFYLMIDKLWKDIDARNGAVQVKDGPYIFDIPYFNEEVIRESINNAIAHRDYRRNSETVIKQYPQKLIITNIGGFPIGVTIDNLLTIPSTPRNRLLADVLSKTGIVERSGQGVDKIFKNTLSEGKEAPDYSHSDMFKVELRLSATIKDKAFALFLESVQQSLTEEQKLSVFEIIALDKIRQGNDYKELDRKIIEKLEKRGLIEKRGKTKGAYYILSQSYYEFTDNKVEYFKRTSWDLSQAFSLIVSYLNKNSKAKMGEFVNLFDGHLSRKQVRTFIQQLVDNQILISEGKGYGTSYSLGNDYKKKDELMNKAFILGCEELKRRGEM
;
A
#
# COMPACT_ATOMS: atom_id res chain seq x y z
N MET A 1 2.00 37.21 -18.04
CA MET A 1 1.51 37.87 -19.26
C MET A 1 2.62 38.73 -19.84
N TRP A 2 2.90 38.49 -21.12
CA TRP A 2 3.90 39.20 -21.92
C TRP A 2 3.39 40.57 -22.37
N THR A 3 4.32 41.48 -22.66
CA THR A 3 4.05 42.70 -23.42
C THR A 3 4.70 42.63 -24.80
N LEU A 4 4.16 43.37 -25.77
CA LEU A 4 4.75 43.44 -27.11
C LEU A 4 6.18 44.00 -27.10
N GLU A 5 6.50 44.88 -26.15
CA GLU A 5 7.85 45.43 -26.01
C GLU A 5 8.85 44.38 -25.51
N GLN A 6 8.45 43.54 -24.55
CA GLN A 6 9.26 42.41 -24.10
C GLN A 6 9.52 41.43 -25.25
N LEU A 7 8.46 41.05 -25.97
CA LEU A 7 8.55 40.05 -27.05
C LEU A 7 9.48 40.47 -28.20
N LYS A 8 9.66 41.77 -28.46
CA LYS A 8 10.61 42.26 -29.48
C LYS A 8 12.07 41.88 -29.19
N TYR A 9 12.41 41.73 -27.91
CA TYR A 9 13.78 41.53 -27.44
C TYR A 9 14.03 40.22 -26.70
N CYS A 10 12.99 39.39 -26.53
CA CYS A 10 13.15 38.03 -26.02
C CYS A 10 14.01 37.18 -26.96
N LYS A 11 14.72 36.22 -26.39
CA LYS A 11 15.44 35.18 -27.13
C LYS A 11 14.77 33.84 -26.86
N GLU A 12 14.51 33.09 -27.93
CA GLU A 12 13.73 31.86 -27.87
C GLU A 12 14.22 30.84 -26.83
N SER A 13 15.53 30.62 -26.77
CA SER A 13 16.12 29.63 -25.85
C SER A 13 16.23 30.12 -24.40
N GLU A 14 16.51 31.40 -24.18
CA GLU A 14 16.70 31.97 -22.83
C GLU A 14 15.34 32.23 -22.14
N ASP A 15 14.38 32.75 -22.90
CA ASP A 15 13.05 33.13 -22.40
C ASP A 15 11.99 32.04 -22.60
N LYS A 16 12.36 30.90 -23.19
CA LYS A 16 11.47 29.76 -23.51
C LYS A 16 10.28 30.15 -24.37
N VAL A 17 10.55 30.92 -25.41
CA VAL A 17 9.56 31.42 -26.36
C VAL A 17 9.76 30.73 -27.71
N GLU A 18 8.68 30.47 -28.43
CA GLU A 18 8.70 29.97 -29.81
C GLU A 18 7.95 30.97 -30.69
N PHE A 19 8.64 31.65 -31.61
CA PHE A 19 8.00 32.56 -32.54
C PHE A 19 7.50 31.82 -33.79
N LYS A 20 6.35 32.28 -34.28
CA LYS A 20 5.75 31.83 -35.54
C LYS A 20 5.17 33.05 -36.24
N LYS A 21 5.52 33.24 -37.52
CA LYS A 21 4.92 34.29 -38.35
C LYS A 21 3.39 34.19 -38.38
N GLY A 22 2.87 32.99 -38.64
CA GLY A 22 1.43 32.71 -38.56
C GLY A 22 0.54 33.59 -39.43
N GLU A 23 1.10 34.12 -40.53
CA GLU A 23 0.39 34.97 -41.48
C GLU A 23 -0.88 34.25 -41.97
N HIS A 24 -2.00 34.96 -41.94
CA HIS A 24 -3.32 34.43 -42.35
C HIS A 24 -3.81 33.18 -41.59
N GLY A 25 -3.26 32.89 -40.39
CA GLY A 25 -3.70 31.75 -39.58
C GLY A 25 -3.26 30.39 -40.14
N ASN A 26 -2.10 30.35 -40.76
CA ASN A 26 -1.56 29.16 -41.44
C ASN A 26 -0.82 28.17 -40.53
N ILE A 27 -0.88 28.34 -39.19
CA ILE A 27 -0.22 27.41 -38.28
C ILE A 27 -1.13 26.20 -38.05
N ALA A 28 -0.62 25.02 -38.42
CA ALA A 28 -1.34 23.77 -38.23
C ALA A 28 -1.56 23.47 -36.75
N TYR A 29 -2.78 23.05 -36.40
CA TYR A 29 -3.15 22.68 -35.04
C TYR A 29 -2.48 21.37 -34.60
N ASP A 30 -2.70 20.30 -35.34
CA ASP A 30 -2.21 18.93 -35.09
C ASP A 30 -1.23 18.42 -36.17
N GLY A 31 -0.85 19.29 -37.11
CA GLY A 31 0.08 18.98 -38.20
C GLY A 31 -0.60 18.68 -39.54
N GLY A 32 -1.93 18.56 -39.58
CA GLY A 32 -2.72 18.46 -40.80
C GLY A 32 -2.33 17.27 -41.70
N SER A 33 -2.26 17.49 -43.02
CA SER A 33 -2.02 16.45 -44.03
C SER A 33 -0.55 16.05 -44.23
N ARG A 34 0.37 16.49 -43.36
CA ARG A 34 1.81 16.22 -43.52
C ARG A 34 2.13 14.74 -43.24
N ILE A 35 2.75 14.08 -44.21
CA ILE A 35 3.05 12.64 -44.14
C ILE A 35 4.25 12.37 -43.20
N LYS A 36 5.29 13.20 -43.26
CA LYS A 36 6.50 13.02 -42.46
C LYS A 36 6.26 13.43 -41.00
N PRO A 37 6.52 12.54 -40.01
CA PRO A 37 6.28 12.85 -38.60
C PRO A 37 7.04 14.09 -38.10
N SER A 38 8.28 14.30 -38.57
CA SER A 38 9.08 15.47 -38.20
C SER A 38 8.47 16.81 -38.63
N GLU A 39 7.73 16.82 -39.74
CA GLU A 39 7.05 18.02 -40.27
C GLU A 39 5.64 18.15 -39.68
N ARG A 40 4.96 17.04 -39.42
CA ARG A 40 3.63 17.02 -38.81
C ARG A 40 3.66 17.49 -37.35
N ARG A 41 4.66 17.06 -36.57
CA ARG A 41 4.84 17.46 -35.17
C ARG A 41 5.19 18.94 -35.00
N ARG A 42 5.62 19.64 -36.05
CA ARG A 42 5.79 21.11 -36.07
C ARG A 42 4.43 21.80 -36.21
N CYS A 43 3.62 21.66 -35.16
CA CYS A 43 2.25 22.15 -35.03
C CYS A 43 2.02 22.65 -33.60
N ILE A 44 0.87 23.30 -33.36
CA ILE A 44 0.54 23.84 -32.02
C ILE A 44 0.65 22.75 -30.95
N LEU A 45 0.03 21.58 -31.18
CA LEU A 45 0.05 20.48 -30.20
C LEU A 45 1.45 19.94 -29.90
N GLY A 46 2.30 19.82 -30.93
CA GLY A 46 3.68 19.36 -30.74
C GLY A 46 4.53 20.34 -29.94
N TYR A 47 4.40 21.64 -30.20
CA TYR A 47 5.10 22.68 -29.44
C TYR A 47 4.57 22.80 -28.00
N VAL A 48 3.26 22.73 -27.78
CA VAL A 48 2.66 22.72 -26.43
C VAL A 48 3.21 21.53 -25.63
N THR A 49 3.27 20.34 -26.24
CA THR A 49 3.80 19.13 -25.61
C THR A 49 5.27 19.30 -25.22
N ALA A 50 6.11 19.78 -26.14
CA ALA A 50 7.53 19.97 -25.87
C ALA A 50 7.81 21.06 -24.85
N LEU A 51 7.15 22.22 -24.93
CA LEU A 51 7.33 23.30 -23.95
C LEU A 51 6.89 22.86 -22.56
N CYS A 52 5.79 22.10 -22.44
CA CYS A 52 5.38 21.55 -21.15
C CYS A 52 6.44 20.60 -20.57
N ASN A 53 6.98 19.72 -21.41
CA ASN A 53 8.11 18.85 -21.10
C ASN A 53 9.44 19.59 -20.86
N GLU A 54 9.54 20.89 -21.15
CA GLU A 54 10.73 21.73 -20.95
C GLU A 54 10.52 22.81 -19.86
N LYS A 55 9.66 22.50 -18.89
CA LYS A 55 9.30 23.35 -17.74
C LYS A 55 8.56 24.64 -18.12
N GLY A 56 7.71 24.57 -19.13
CA GLY A 56 6.83 25.64 -19.59
C GLY A 56 7.50 26.58 -20.59
N GLY A 57 6.71 27.53 -21.10
CA GLY A 57 7.15 28.50 -22.10
C GLY A 57 5.98 29.21 -22.77
N SER A 58 6.22 29.81 -23.92
CA SER A 58 5.15 30.48 -24.68
C SER A 58 5.32 30.31 -26.18
N ILE A 59 4.21 30.08 -26.89
CA ILE A 59 4.17 30.13 -28.35
C ILE A 59 3.60 31.48 -28.75
N ILE A 60 4.30 32.20 -29.61
CA ILE A 60 3.94 33.56 -30.04
C ILE A 60 3.69 33.53 -31.54
N ILE A 61 2.44 33.74 -31.93
CA ILE A 61 2.00 33.69 -33.33
C ILE A 61 1.69 35.11 -33.80
N GLY A 62 2.25 35.53 -34.94
CA GLY A 62 2.09 36.88 -35.50
C GLY A 62 3.35 37.73 -35.45
N MET A 63 4.53 37.15 -35.18
CA MET A 63 5.82 37.84 -35.14
C MET A 63 6.88 37.11 -35.97
N GLU A 64 7.89 37.84 -36.46
CA GLU A 64 9.04 37.27 -37.18
C GLU A 64 10.05 36.58 -36.25
N ASP A 65 10.63 35.48 -36.70
CA ASP A 65 11.70 34.78 -35.98
C ASP A 65 13.03 35.58 -35.96
N LYS A 66 13.21 36.54 -36.89
CA LYS A 66 14.44 37.33 -36.98
C LYS A 66 14.52 38.31 -35.81
N TYR A 67 15.60 38.22 -35.03
CA TYR A 67 15.90 39.17 -33.95
C TYR A 67 16.39 40.54 -34.49
N PRO A 68 15.92 41.69 -33.96
CA PRO A 68 14.79 41.83 -33.04
C PRO A 68 13.43 41.59 -33.73
N HIS A 69 12.53 40.94 -33.01
CA HIS A 69 11.29 40.37 -33.58
C HIS A 69 10.31 41.46 -34.01
N ARG A 70 9.90 41.45 -35.29
CA ARG A 70 8.92 42.39 -35.83
C ARG A 70 7.50 41.80 -35.77
N ILE A 71 6.51 42.63 -35.44
CA ILE A 71 5.09 42.26 -35.50
C ILE A 71 4.64 42.22 -36.96
N ILE A 72 4.02 41.10 -37.36
CA ILE A 72 3.42 40.91 -38.68
C ILE A 72 1.89 40.95 -38.60
N GLY A 73 1.34 40.36 -37.54
CA GLY A 73 -0.09 40.13 -37.39
C GLY A 73 -0.50 38.70 -37.75
N THR A 74 -1.56 38.20 -37.10
CA THR A 74 -2.14 36.88 -37.39
C THR A 74 -3.66 36.86 -37.26
N SER A 75 -4.33 36.15 -38.15
CA SER A 75 -5.77 35.78 -38.04
C SER A 75 -5.97 34.38 -37.43
N GLN A 76 -4.91 33.77 -36.87
CA GLN A 76 -5.00 32.44 -36.26
C GLN A 76 -6.05 32.41 -35.15
N CYS A 77 -7.05 31.53 -35.27
CA CYS A 77 -8.08 31.30 -34.25
C CYS A 77 -8.77 32.60 -33.77
N GLU A 78 -8.94 33.57 -34.66
CA GLU A 78 -9.64 34.82 -34.36
C GLU A 78 -11.08 34.54 -33.90
N GLY A 79 -11.48 35.13 -32.77
CA GLY A 79 -12.80 34.89 -32.16
C GLY A 79 -12.98 33.50 -31.51
N ALA A 80 -11.97 32.63 -31.52
CA ALA A 80 -12.08 31.24 -31.07
C ALA A 80 -10.99 30.83 -30.05
N ILE A 81 -10.40 31.78 -29.33
CA ILE A 81 -9.31 31.50 -28.37
C ILE A 81 -9.73 30.53 -27.25
N GLY A 82 -10.96 30.65 -26.73
CA GLY A 82 -11.48 29.73 -25.71
C GLY A 82 -11.72 28.32 -26.25
N GLN A 83 -12.08 28.19 -27.53
CA GLN A 83 -12.19 26.89 -28.19
C GLN A 83 -10.80 26.27 -28.37
N LEU A 84 -9.81 27.07 -28.77
CA LEU A 84 -8.42 26.62 -28.87
C LEU A 84 -7.88 26.09 -27.53
N GLU A 85 -8.15 26.78 -26.41
CA GLU A 85 -7.80 26.30 -25.07
C GLU A 85 -8.45 24.94 -24.77
N ALA A 86 -9.77 24.83 -25.02
CA ALA A 86 -10.53 23.61 -24.77
C ALA A 86 -10.04 22.43 -25.62
N ASP A 87 -9.75 22.67 -26.90
CA ASP A 87 -9.25 21.65 -27.82
C ASP A 87 -7.85 21.18 -27.39
N ILE A 88 -6.93 22.10 -27.08
CA ILE A 88 -5.58 21.75 -26.60
C ILE A 88 -5.67 20.87 -25.35
N TYR A 89 -6.54 21.23 -24.39
CA TYR A 89 -6.72 20.44 -23.18
C TYR A 89 -7.32 19.06 -23.47
N ARG A 90 -8.33 18.96 -24.35
CA ARG A 90 -8.92 17.68 -24.75
C ARG A 90 -7.87 16.74 -25.34
N ASP A 91 -7.02 17.25 -26.23
CA ASP A 91 -6.14 16.41 -27.04
C ASP A 91 -4.78 16.12 -26.38
N THR A 92 -4.35 16.96 -25.42
CA THR A 92 -3.04 16.79 -24.74
C THR A 92 -3.14 16.60 -23.22
N GLY A 93 -4.27 16.96 -22.61
CA GLY A 93 -4.41 17.07 -21.16
C GLY A 93 -3.63 18.24 -20.54
N ILE A 94 -3.07 19.15 -21.35
CA ILE A 94 -2.29 20.31 -20.89
C ILE A 94 -3.20 21.54 -20.89
N ARG A 95 -3.31 22.21 -19.74
CA ARG A 95 -4.12 23.43 -19.59
C ARG A 95 -3.27 24.66 -19.87
N VAL A 96 -3.37 25.17 -21.09
CA VAL A 96 -2.71 26.41 -21.53
C VAL A 96 -3.54 27.64 -21.17
N ILE A 97 -2.90 28.82 -21.21
CA ILE A 97 -3.57 30.13 -21.17
C ILE A 97 -3.35 30.79 -22.51
N VAL A 98 -4.42 31.20 -23.18
CA VAL A 98 -4.39 31.82 -24.51
C VAL A 98 -4.95 33.23 -24.44
N TYR A 99 -4.18 34.19 -24.93
CA TYR A 99 -4.61 35.59 -25.03
C TYR A 99 -3.99 36.27 -26.24
N GLU A 100 -4.49 37.44 -26.56
CA GLU A 100 -4.08 38.22 -27.71
C GLU A 100 -3.61 39.61 -27.29
N LEU A 101 -2.61 40.12 -28.01
CA LEU A 101 -2.10 41.48 -27.88
C LEU A 101 -2.21 42.18 -29.25
N TYR A 102 -2.42 43.49 -29.24
CA TYR A 102 -2.49 44.28 -30.47
C TYR A 102 -1.46 45.41 -30.45
N GLU A 103 -0.74 45.59 -31.56
CA GLU A 103 0.15 46.76 -31.73
C GLU A 103 -0.64 48.07 -31.63
N ASN A 104 -1.87 48.08 -32.16
CA ASN A 104 -2.82 49.16 -31.96
C ASN A 104 -4.12 48.60 -31.38
N GLU A 105 -4.31 48.75 -30.07
CA GLU A 105 -5.49 48.27 -29.35
C GLU A 105 -6.81 48.92 -29.79
N ILE A 106 -6.77 50.20 -30.19
CA ILE A 106 -7.97 50.95 -30.60
C ILE A 106 -8.54 50.40 -31.91
N ASN A 107 -7.66 50.15 -32.87
CA ASN A 107 -8.03 49.69 -34.21
C ASN A 107 -7.89 48.17 -34.39
N LYS A 108 -7.52 47.45 -33.32
CA LYS A 108 -7.23 46.00 -33.32
C LYS A 108 -6.32 45.57 -34.48
N LYS A 109 -5.25 46.34 -34.73
CA LYS A 109 -4.24 46.05 -35.76
C LYS A 109 -2.96 45.49 -35.16
N GLY A 110 -2.25 44.66 -35.93
CA GLY A 110 -1.01 44.01 -35.49
C GLY A 110 -1.25 42.97 -34.40
N ARG A 111 -2.22 42.06 -34.62
CA ARG A 111 -2.62 41.02 -33.67
C ARG A 111 -1.51 39.98 -33.46
N VAL A 112 -1.16 39.72 -32.21
CA VAL A 112 -0.25 38.65 -31.79
C VAL A 112 -1.02 37.73 -30.86
N LEU A 113 -1.04 36.42 -31.16
CA LEU A 113 -1.66 35.39 -30.33
C LEU A 113 -0.59 34.71 -29.49
N ILE A 114 -0.84 34.60 -28.19
CA ILE A 114 0.07 34.01 -27.22
C ILE A 114 -0.59 32.78 -26.62
N ILE A 115 0.13 31.66 -26.63
CA ILE A 115 -0.22 30.43 -25.93
C ILE A 115 0.82 30.23 -24.84
N GLU A 116 0.48 30.60 -23.61
CA GLU A 116 1.30 30.32 -22.42
C GLU A 116 1.13 28.85 -22.01
N VAL A 117 2.24 28.12 -22.03
CA VAL A 117 2.30 26.69 -21.74
C VAL A 117 2.85 26.50 -20.33
N PRO A 118 2.13 25.82 -19.43
CA PRO A 118 2.62 25.57 -18.08
C PRO A 118 3.77 24.57 -18.08
N SER A 119 4.55 24.57 -17.00
CA SER A 119 5.46 23.45 -16.72
C SER A 119 4.68 22.15 -16.53
N ARG A 120 5.28 21.03 -16.94
CA ARG A 120 4.84 19.69 -16.52
C ARG A 120 4.79 19.59 -14.98
N PRO A 121 3.92 18.73 -14.43
CA PRO A 121 4.10 18.18 -13.08
C PRO A 121 5.41 17.39 -12.98
N PHE A 122 6.02 17.36 -11.80
CA PHE A 122 7.22 16.54 -11.55
C PHE A 122 6.96 15.06 -11.89
N GLY A 123 7.96 14.36 -12.42
CA GLY A 123 7.84 12.93 -12.74
C GLY A 123 6.96 12.61 -13.96
N ARG A 124 6.32 13.60 -14.59
CA ARG A 124 5.34 13.38 -15.66
C ARG A 124 5.88 13.83 -17.01
N VAL A 125 5.85 12.93 -17.99
CA VAL A 125 6.17 13.23 -19.39
C VAL A 125 4.89 13.25 -20.22
N PHE A 126 4.71 14.30 -21.02
CA PHE A 126 3.65 14.39 -22.01
C PHE A 126 4.12 13.89 -23.37
N LYS A 127 3.19 13.33 -24.14
CA LYS A 127 3.45 12.76 -25.46
C LYS A 127 2.48 13.32 -26.47
N PHE A 128 2.94 13.46 -27.70
CA PHE A 128 2.12 13.74 -28.87
C PHE A 128 2.45 12.70 -29.94
N GLU A 129 1.42 12.06 -30.49
CA GLU A 129 1.58 10.87 -31.35
C GLU A 129 2.42 9.76 -30.70
N ASP A 130 2.17 9.47 -29.41
CA ASP A 130 2.91 8.49 -28.60
C ASP A 130 4.42 8.76 -28.43
N VAL A 131 4.90 9.92 -28.89
CA VAL A 131 6.30 10.33 -28.77
C VAL A 131 6.42 11.47 -27.77
N ALA A 132 7.32 11.31 -26.79
CA ALA A 132 7.73 12.40 -25.93
C ALA A 132 8.58 13.39 -26.75
N LEU A 133 8.20 14.67 -26.73
CA LEU A 133 8.89 15.71 -27.48
C LEU A 133 9.69 16.61 -26.55
N MET A 134 10.82 17.10 -27.03
CA MET A 134 11.68 18.09 -26.36
C MET A 134 12.15 19.14 -27.37
N ARG A 135 12.64 20.28 -26.85
CA ARG A 135 13.36 21.27 -27.67
C ARG A 135 14.86 21.04 -27.56
N VAL A 136 15.56 21.14 -28.69
CA VAL A 136 17.02 21.20 -28.75
C VAL A 136 17.39 22.48 -29.49
N GLY A 137 17.70 23.54 -28.73
CA GLY A 137 17.72 24.89 -29.27
C GLY A 137 16.33 25.26 -29.81
N GLU A 138 16.27 25.64 -31.08
CA GLU A 138 15.03 26.03 -31.76
C GLU A 138 14.28 24.85 -32.40
N GLU A 139 14.87 23.65 -32.42
CA GLU A 139 14.27 22.49 -33.08
C GLU A 139 13.43 21.63 -32.13
N LEU A 140 12.31 21.15 -32.64
CA LEU A 140 11.47 20.14 -32.01
C LEU A 140 11.99 18.73 -32.35
N LYS A 141 12.38 17.94 -31.35
CA LYS A 141 12.90 16.57 -31.52
C LYS A 141 12.21 15.57 -30.60
N PRO A 142 12.21 14.27 -30.95
CA PRO A 142 11.92 13.22 -29.97
C PRO A 142 12.86 13.35 -28.76
N MET A 143 12.29 13.18 -27.57
CA MET A 143 13.01 13.24 -26.32
C MET A 143 14.04 12.11 -26.23
N SER A 144 15.26 12.40 -25.78
CA SER A 144 16.27 11.36 -25.53
C SER A 144 15.94 10.57 -24.26
N ASP A 145 16.43 9.33 -24.19
CA ASP A 145 16.26 8.49 -23.00
C ASP A 145 16.81 9.14 -21.73
N GLU A 146 17.93 9.88 -21.85
CA GLU A 146 18.53 10.61 -20.74
C GLU A 146 17.58 11.68 -20.17
N VAL A 147 17.00 12.52 -21.03
CA VAL A 147 16.05 13.56 -20.61
C VAL A 147 14.77 12.93 -20.08
N PHE A 148 14.27 11.88 -20.74
CA PHE A 148 13.10 11.14 -20.29
C PHE A 148 13.31 10.59 -18.87
N LEU A 149 14.40 9.86 -18.63
CA LEU A 149 14.75 9.32 -17.32
C LEU A 149 14.91 10.42 -16.29
N LYS A 150 15.56 11.53 -16.65
CA LYS A 150 15.71 12.69 -15.77
C LYS A 150 14.36 13.24 -15.33
N ILE A 151 13.39 13.38 -16.24
CA ILE A 151 12.02 13.84 -15.91
C ILE A 151 11.31 12.85 -15.01
N ILE A 152 11.34 11.56 -15.34
CA ILE A 152 10.69 10.52 -14.54
C ILE A 152 11.29 10.44 -13.12
N GLN A 153 12.58 10.76 -12.97
CA GLN A 153 13.28 10.83 -11.70
C GLN A 153 13.14 12.18 -10.98
N GLU A 154 12.46 13.18 -11.57
CA GLU A 154 12.23 14.45 -10.90
C GLU A 154 11.37 14.24 -9.66
N GLN A 155 11.93 14.59 -8.50
CA GLN A 155 11.22 14.63 -7.24
C GLN A 155 10.78 16.07 -6.96
N GLU A 156 9.68 16.22 -6.21
CA GLU A 156 9.34 17.52 -5.62
C GLU A 156 10.55 18.02 -4.82
N PRO A 157 10.89 19.32 -4.89
CA PRO A 157 11.95 19.88 -4.05
C PRO A 157 11.71 19.51 -2.60
N ASP A 158 12.73 19.03 -1.90
CA ASP A 158 12.59 18.62 -0.50
C ASP A 158 12.27 19.85 0.35
N PHE A 159 11.06 19.92 0.89
CA PHE A 159 10.64 21.01 1.75
C PHE A 159 11.52 21.09 3.01
N SER A 160 11.92 19.93 3.54
CA SER A 160 12.64 19.85 4.80
C SER A 160 14.09 20.32 4.72
N GLU A 161 14.70 20.26 3.53
CA GLU A 161 16.06 20.76 3.26
C GLU A 161 16.11 22.28 3.06
N GLN A 162 14.99 22.93 2.74
CA GLN A 162 14.96 24.37 2.50
C GLN A 162 15.43 25.16 3.72
N LEU A 163 16.25 26.19 3.47
CA LEU A 163 16.71 27.12 4.49
C LEU A 163 15.57 28.03 4.95
N CYS A 164 15.46 28.16 6.27
CA CYS A 164 14.49 29.02 6.90
C CYS A 164 15.11 30.40 7.16
N GLU A 165 14.74 31.39 6.34
CA GLU A 165 15.28 32.76 6.42
C GLU A 165 14.95 33.47 7.75
N ASN A 166 13.82 33.12 8.36
CA ASN A 166 13.29 33.79 9.55
C ASN A 166 13.59 33.05 10.86
N ALA A 167 14.55 32.12 10.86
CA ALA A 167 14.91 31.35 12.04
C ALA A 167 16.42 31.18 12.19
N SER A 168 16.85 30.94 13.43
CA SER A 168 18.24 30.81 13.83
C SER A 168 18.44 29.61 14.77
N ILE A 169 19.70 29.28 15.06
CA ILE A 169 20.06 28.19 15.98
C ILE A 169 19.51 28.44 17.41
N ASN A 170 19.26 29.69 17.79
CA ASN A 170 18.73 30.05 19.11
C ASN A 170 17.22 29.76 19.24
N ASP A 171 16.53 29.54 18.12
CA ASP A 171 15.12 29.17 18.08
C ASP A 171 14.91 27.66 18.25
N LEU A 172 16.01 26.89 18.30
CA LEU A 172 16.00 25.46 18.58
C LEU A 172 16.01 25.20 20.09
N ASP A 173 15.28 24.19 20.49
CA ASP A 173 15.11 23.71 21.85
C ASP A 173 16.25 22.75 22.25
N ASP A 174 16.91 23.06 23.37
CA ASP A 174 18.09 22.31 23.81
C ASP A 174 17.75 20.92 24.35
N ASP A 175 16.55 20.71 24.91
CA ASP A 175 16.10 19.38 25.35
C ASP A 175 15.84 18.48 24.14
N ALA A 176 15.21 19.02 23.09
CA ALA A 176 15.02 18.29 21.84
C ALA A 176 16.36 17.88 21.20
N ILE A 177 17.35 18.78 21.22
CA ILE A 177 18.71 18.51 20.72
C ILE A 177 19.39 17.42 21.57
N ASN A 178 19.25 17.48 22.90
CA ASN A 178 19.81 16.48 23.79
C ASN A 178 19.22 15.09 23.53
N ILE A 179 17.91 14.98 23.33
CA ILE A 179 17.25 13.73 22.95
C ILE A 179 17.79 13.21 21.62
N LEU A 180 17.83 14.07 20.59
CA LEU A 180 18.38 13.70 19.28
C LEU A 180 19.81 13.19 19.40
N ARG A 181 20.66 13.88 20.19
CA ARG A 181 22.06 13.51 20.42
C ARG A 181 22.17 12.12 21.04
N GLN A 182 21.39 11.84 22.07
CA GLN A 182 21.36 10.54 22.75
C GLN A 182 20.89 9.42 21.81
N LYS A 183 19.77 9.64 21.10
CA LYS A 183 19.20 8.66 20.18
C LYS A 183 20.13 8.36 19.01
N TYR A 184 20.78 9.37 18.45
CA TYR A 184 21.80 9.20 17.41
C TYR A 184 22.98 8.37 17.90
N ALA A 185 23.58 8.77 19.04
CA ALA A 185 24.75 8.07 19.61
C ALA A 185 24.45 6.59 19.86
N LEU A 186 23.27 6.28 20.39
CA LEU A 186 22.80 4.91 20.60
C LEU A 186 22.65 4.15 19.28
N LYS A 187 21.90 4.71 18.31
CA LYS A 187 21.58 4.04 17.04
C LYS A 187 22.83 3.77 16.20
N GLN A 188 23.75 4.73 16.16
CA GLN A 188 24.99 4.64 15.37
C GLN A 188 26.13 3.96 16.13
N LYS A 189 25.90 3.53 17.39
CA LYS A 189 26.94 2.98 18.29
C LYS A 189 28.16 3.91 18.39
N ASN A 190 27.90 5.22 18.45
CA ASN A 190 28.91 6.28 18.40
C ASN A 190 28.83 7.15 19.67
N PRO A 191 29.44 6.75 20.80
CA PRO A 191 29.35 7.48 22.05
C PRO A 191 30.06 8.85 22.01
N SER A 192 31.08 9.04 21.16
CA SER A 192 31.77 10.34 21.06
C SER A 192 30.88 11.45 20.47
N PHE A 193 29.76 11.09 19.82
CA PHE A 193 28.76 12.06 19.38
C PHE A 193 28.12 12.84 20.54
N LEU A 194 28.13 12.27 21.77
CA LEU A 194 27.58 12.91 22.97
C LEU A 194 28.36 14.16 23.40
N THR A 195 29.65 14.25 23.06
CA THR A 195 30.54 15.34 23.48
C THR A 195 30.70 16.43 22.40
N LEU A 196 30.09 16.26 21.23
CA LEU A 196 30.22 17.21 20.14
C LEU A 196 29.50 18.54 20.44
N PRO A 197 30.06 19.69 20.01
CA PRO A 197 29.37 20.96 20.11
C PRO A 197 28.03 20.95 19.36
N LYS A 198 27.02 21.66 19.89
CA LYS A 198 25.67 21.79 19.29
C LYS A 198 25.72 22.12 17.80
N LYS A 199 26.57 23.08 17.40
CA LYS A 199 26.70 23.48 16.00
C LYS A 199 27.21 22.35 15.10
N GLN A 200 28.19 21.57 15.58
CA GLN A 200 28.73 20.44 14.83
C GLN A 200 27.66 19.37 14.60
N ILE A 201 26.92 19.00 15.65
CA ILE A 201 25.83 18.02 15.58
C ILE A 201 24.78 18.41 14.55
N LEU A 202 24.34 19.67 14.57
CA LEU A 202 23.35 20.17 13.63
C LEU A 202 23.90 20.17 12.20
N SER A 203 25.18 20.52 12.01
CA SER A 203 25.83 20.54 10.69
C SER A 203 26.00 19.12 10.12
N ASP A 204 26.46 18.17 10.93
CA ASP A 204 26.68 16.77 10.52
C ASP A 204 25.38 16.08 10.08
N LEU A 205 24.25 16.55 10.62
CA LEU A 205 22.91 16.09 10.28
C LEU A 205 22.22 16.91 9.19
N GLY A 206 22.89 17.92 8.61
CA GLY A 206 22.32 18.77 7.57
C GLY A 206 21.20 19.70 8.06
N LEU A 207 21.08 19.89 9.38
CA LEU A 207 20.04 20.74 9.99
C LEU A 207 20.39 22.23 9.92
N ILE A 208 21.65 22.57 9.64
CA ILE A 208 22.10 23.94 9.44
C ILE A 208 23.05 24.05 8.25
N GLU A 209 23.05 25.23 7.65
CA GLU A 209 24.06 25.66 6.69
C GLU A 209 24.63 27.02 7.13
N GLY A 210 25.88 27.01 7.59
CA GLY A 210 26.54 28.18 8.14
C GLY A 210 25.87 28.71 9.42
N LYS A 211 25.01 29.73 9.27
CA LYS A 211 24.21 30.33 10.36
C LYS A 211 22.70 30.11 10.20
N LYS A 212 22.26 29.64 9.03
CA LYS A 212 20.85 29.40 8.72
C LYS A 212 20.46 27.99 9.13
N VAL A 213 19.19 27.82 9.50
CA VAL A 213 18.62 26.53 9.88
C VAL A 213 17.72 26.02 8.77
N THR A 214 17.61 24.71 8.59
CA THR A 214 16.66 24.12 7.64
C THR A 214 15.26 24.01 8.24
N ASN A 215 14.25 23.82 7.40
CA ASN A 215 12.88 23.53 7.86
C ASN A 215 12.84 22.24 8.71
N ALA A 216 13.64 21.21 8.36
CA ALA A 216 13.78 20.00 9.16
C ALA A 216 14.24 20.31 10.59
N ALA A 217 15.19 21.24 10.77
CA ALA A 217 15.69 21.63 12.09
C ALA A 217 14.58 22.21 12.97
N ILE A 218 13.74 23.07 12.39
CA ILE A 218 12.61 23.67 13.11
C ILE A 218 11.55 22.63 13.43
N LEU A 219 11.17 21.77 12.49
CA LEU A 219 10.17 20.71 12.73
C LEU A 219 10.62 19.70 13.79
N LEU A 220 11.90 19.32 13.76
CA LEU A 220 12.44 18.30 14.65
C LEU A 220 12.82 18.84 16.03
N LEU A 221 13.31 20.09 16.10
CA LEU A 221 14.01 20.63 17.27
C LEU A 221 13.54 22.04 17.66
N GLY A 222 12.62 22.68 16.95
CA GLY A 222 12.21 24.05 17.20
C GLY A 222 11.44 24.22 18.52
N LYS A 223 11.61 25.38 19.15
CA LYS A 223 10.75 25.82 20.26
C LYS A 223 9.29 25.97 19.79
N ASP A 224 8.32 25.81 20.68
CA ASP A 224 6.89 25.96 20.34
C ASP A 224 6.59 27.35 19.73
N SER A 225 7.22 28.41 20.23
CA SER A 225 7.02 29.78 19.72
C SER A 225 7.42 29.94 18.24
N ILE A 226 8.53 29.34 17.81
CA ILE A 226 8.98 29.43 16.42
C ILE A 226 8.16 28.51 15.51
N LEU A 227 7.78 27.33 16.01
CA LEU A 227 6.88 26.41 15.30
C LEU A 227 5.52 27.05 15.05
N GLN A 228 4.92 27.69 16.05
CA GLN A 228 3.66 28.40 15.91
C GLN A 228 3.74 29.53 14.87
N LYS A 229 4.88 30.23 14.80
CA LYS A 229 5.08 31.35 13.87
C LYS A 229 5.27 30.89 12.43
N LEU A 230 6.07 29.85 12.22
CA LEU A 230 6.53 29.46 10.88
C LEU A 230 5.77 28.28 10.29
N PHE A 231 5.41 27.30 11.13
CA PHE A 231 4.70 26.10 10.73
C PHE A 231 3.55 25.78 11.69
N PRO A 232 2.57 26.70 11.88
CA PRO A 232 1.41 26.42 12.72
C PRO A 232 0.66 25.15 12.28
N GLN A 233 0.65 24.88 10.98
CA GLN A 233 0.10 23.66 10.39
C GLN A 233 0.85 22.41 10.85
N ALA A 234 2.13 22.46 11.25
CA ALA A 234 2.93 21.29 11.62
C ALA A 234 2.35 20.48 12.80
N ALA A 235 1.36 21.02 13.51
CA ALA A 235 0.71 20.36 14.63
C ALA A 235 0.05 19.02 14.26
N ILE A 236 -0.06 18.15 15.26
CA ILE A 236 -0.82 16.90 15.21
C ILE A 236 -2.02 17.05 16.15
N MET A 237 -3.22 16.77 15.63
CA MET A 237 -4.44 16.75 16.43
C MET A 237 -4.80 15.32 16.80
N LEU A 238 -4.91 15.03 18.09
CA LEU A 238 -5.46 13.77 18.58
C LEU A 238 -6.89 14.00 19.06
N GLU A 239 -7.84 13.44 18.35
CA GLU A 239 -9.27 13.48 18.65
C GLU A 239 -9.73 12.14 19.21
N TYR A 240 -10.39 12.18 20.36
CA TYR A 240 -11.04 11.02 20.94
C TYR A 240 -12.54 11.07 20.69
N ARG A 241 -13.11 9.91 20.34
CA ARG A 241 -14.54 9.71 20.19
C ARG A 241 -14.95 8.44 20.93
N SER A 242 -16.05 8.52 21.66
CA SER A 242 -16.57 7.42 22.47
C SER A 242 -17.44 6.47 21.66
N THR A 243 -17.97 6.92 20.52
CA THR A 243 -18.80 6.10 19.62
C THR A 243 -18.38 6.23 18.15
N GLU A 244 -18.61 5.16 17.38
CA GLU A 244 -18.21 5.06 15.96
C GLU A 244 -18.94 6.05 15.04
N SER A 245 -20.19 6.36 15.36
CA SER A 245 -21.06 7.30 14.63
C SER A 245 -20.90 8.76 15.07
N GLN A 246 -20.07 9.02 16.09
CA GLN A 246 -19.91 10.36 16.64
C GLN A 246 -19.22 11.29 15.64
N ILE A 247 -19.87 12.41 15.35
CA ILE A 247 -19.27 13.47 14.52
C ILE A 247 -18.38 14.38 15.39
N PRO A 248 -18.88 14.94 16.52
CA PRO A 248 -18.04 15.74 17.43
C PRO A 248 -17.02 14.89 18.17
N PHE A 249 -15.86 15.45 18.49
CA PHE A 249 -14.89 14.83 19.40
C PHE A 249 -15.31 15.07 20.86
N ASP A 250 -15.06 14.10 21.74
CA ASP A 250 -15.25 14.27 23.18
C ASP A 250 -14.11 15.07 23.80
N ASN A 251 -12.91 14.83 23.28
CA ASN A 251 -11.69 15.49 23.72
C ASN A 251 -10.75 15.64 22.53
N ARG A 252 -10.02 16.75 22.49
CA ARG A 252 -9.03 17.05 21.47
C ARG A 252 -7.76 17.56 22.14
N LYS A 253 -6.65 16.88 21.87
CA LYS A 253 -5.31 17.32 22.24
C LYS A 253 -4.58 17.80 20.99
N VAL A 254 -3.84 18.89 21.12
CA VAL A 254 -3.02 19.45 20.03
C VAL A 254 -1.56 19.36 20.43
N TYR A 255 -0.77 18.67 19.63
CA TYR A 255 0.67 18.57 19.78
C TYR A 255 1.33 19.51 18.79
N ARG A 256 1.93 20.58 19.32
CA ARG A 256 2.71 21.56 18.56
C ARG A 256 4.02 21.81 19.29
N GLN A 257 4.93 20.86 19.17
CA GLN A 257 6.25 20.92 19.79
C GLN A 257 7.25 20.26 18.82
N ALA A 258 8.55 20.44 19.08
CA ALA A 258 9.59 19.68 18.42
C ALA A 258 9.25 18.18 18.41
N PHE A 259 9.44 17.52 17.26
CA PHE A 259 9.12 16.10 17.10
C PHE A 259 9.66 15.24 18.24
N TYR A 260 10.94 15.42 18.60
CA TYR A 260 11.60 14.64 19.65
C TYR A 260 11.03 14.85 21.05
N LEU A 261 10.33 15.96 21.30
CA LEU A 261 9.67 16.23 22.58
C LEU A 261 8.23 15.71 22.62
N MET A 262 7.57 15.60 21.46
CA MET A 262 6.15 15.24 21.39
C MET A 262 5.88 13.75 21.17
N ILE A 263 6.75 13.03 20.45
CA ILE A 263 6.40 11.69 19.94
C ILE A 263 6.06 10.69 21.04
N ASP A 264 6.87 10.63 22.11
CA ASP A 264 6.62 9.71 23.22
C ASP A 264 5.40 10.14 24.07
N LYS A 265 5.09 11.44 24.13
CA LYS A 265 3.89 11.94 24.80
C LYS A 265 2.63 11.58 24.01
N LEU A 266 2.68 11.75 22.69
CA LEU A 266 1.61 11.37 21.78
C LEU A 266 1.32 9.87 21.86
N TRP A 267 2.36 9.04 21.86
CA TRP A 267 2.20 7.59 22.04
C TRP A 267 1.53 7.27 23.39
N LYS A 268 2.04 7.80 24.50
CA LYS A 268 1.44 7.59 25.83
C LYS A 268 -0.04 7.98 25.89
N ASP A 269 -0.42 9.06 25.20
CA ASP A 269 -1.80 9.53 25.18
C ASP A 269 -2.72 8.66 24.31
N ILE A 270 -2.22 8.07 23.22
CA ILE A 270 -2.95 7.06 22.44
C ILE A 270 -3.10 5.77 23.26
N ASP A 271 -2.01 5.34 23.89
CA ASP A 271 -1.92 4.10 24.65
C ASP A 271 -2.74 4.13 25.96
N ALA A 272 -2.89 5.30 26.58
CA ALA A 272 -3.73 5.48 27.77
C ALA A 272 -5.20 5.05 27.59
N ARG A 273 -5.68 4.91 26.35
CA ARG A 273 -7.02 4.39 26.01
C ARG A 273 -6.97 3.13 25.15
N ASN A 274 -5.79 2.55 24.98
CA ASN A 274 -5.57 1.35 24.21
C ASN A 274 -5.81 0.14 25.11
N GLY A 275 -6.94 -0.54 24.89
CA GLY A 275 -7.23 -1.80 25.56
C GLY A 275 -6.46 -2.97 24.94
N ALA A 276 -6.68 -4.16 25.48
CA ALA A 276 -6.21 -5.41 24.90
C ALA A 276 -7.31 -6.47 24.96
N VAL A 277 -7.27 -7.40 24.02
CA VAL A 277 -8.09 -8.61 24.04
C VAL A 277 -7.26 -9.73 24.63
N GLN A 278 -7.77 -10.36 25.69
CA GLN A 278 -7.21 -11.59 26.21
C GLN A 278 -7.52 -12.77 25.28
N VAL A 279 -6.48 -13.47 24.89
CA VAL A 279 -6.53 -14.70 24.11
C VAL A 279 -5.89 -15.82 24.93
N LYS A 280 -6.57 -16.97 25.01
CA LYS A 280 -6.10 -18.11 25.79
C LYS A 280 -5.58 -19.20 24.87
N ASP A 281 -4.45 -19.78 25.23
CA ASP A 281 -3.91 -21.00 24.63
C ASP A 281 -3.51 -21.97 25.74
N GLY A 282 -4.30 -23.01 25.93
CA GLY A 282 -4.18 -23.92 27.06
C GLY A 282 -4.21 -23.18 28.41
N PRO A 283 -3.21 -23.36 29.29
CA PRO A 283 -3.12 -22.63 30.56
C PRO A 283 -2.57 -21.20 30.45
N TYR A 284 -2.12 -20.78 29.25
CA TYR A 284 -1.48 -19.48 29.04
C TYR A 284 -2.49 -18.45 28.55
N ILE A 285 -2.29 -17.19 28.96
CA ILE A 285 -3.10 -16.03 28.54
C ILE A 285 -2.16 -15.00 27.92
N PHE A 286 -2.50 -14.56 26.71
CA PHE A 286 -1.79 -13.55 25.95
C PHE A 286 -2.69 -12.34 25.75
N ASP A 287 -2.12 -11.14 25.84
CA ASP A 287 -2.83 -9.88 25.59
C ASP A 287 -2.48 -9.37 24.20
N ILE A 288 -3.49 -9.30 23.32
CA ILE A 288 -3.35 -8.66 22.02
C ILE A 288 -3.85 -7.22 22.15
N PRO A 289 -2.99 -6.18 22.07
CA PRO A 289 -3.41 -4.79 22.21
C PRO A 289 -4.37 -4.44 21.07
N TYR A 290 -5.30 -3.52 21.30
CA TYR A 290 -6.21 -3.03 20.26
C TYR A 290 -5.42 -2.39 19.11
N PHE A 291 -4.45 -1.56 19.47
CA PHE A 291 -3.50 -0.96 18.54
C PHE A 291 -2.07 -1.30 18.97
N ASN A 292 -1.34 -2.01 18.10
CA ASN A 292 0.05 -2.40 18.33
C ASN A 292 0.97 -1.16 18.35
N GLU A 293 1.89 -1.09 19.31
CA GLU A 293 2.82 0.05 19.43
C GLU A 293 3.63 0.29 18.16
N GLU A 294 4.24 -0.76 17.59
CA GLU A 294 5.06 -0.62 16.39
C GLU A 294 4.23 -0.11 15.21
N VAL A 295 3.00 -0.62 15.06
CA VAL A 295 2.09 -0.19 14.00
C VAL A 295 1.75 1.29 14.14
N ILE A 296 1.42 1.75 15.35
CA ILE A 296 1.07 3.15 15.60
C ILE A 296 2.28 4.07 15.43
N ARG A 297 3.45 3.71 15.97
CA ARG A 297 4.67 4.50 15.82
C ARG A 297 5.05 4.63 14.35
N GLU A 298 5.05 3.52 13.61
CA GLU A 298 5.36 3.53 12.18
C GLU A 298 4.36 4.35 11.38
N SER A 299 3.07 4.25 11.71
CA SER A 299 2.02 5.04 11.06
C SER A 299 2.18 6.55 11.29
N ILE A 300 2.51 6.97 12.51
CA ILE A 300 2.76 8.37 12.85
C ILE A 300 4.05 8.87 12.18
N ASN A 301 5.10 8.07 12.20
CA ASN A 301 6.36 8.40 11.54
C ASN A 301 6.17 8.59 10.03
N ASN A 302 5.41 7.71 9.39
CA ASN A 302 5.08 7.82 7.97
C ASN A 302 4.24 9.07 7.69
N ALA A 303 3.27 9.39 8.55
CA ALA A 303 2.53 10.64 8.44
C ALA A 303 3.47 11.86 8.47
N ILE A 304 4.46 11.89 9.36
CA ILE A 304 5.39 13.02 9.48
C ILE A 304 6.37 13.08 8.29
N ALA A 305 6.98 11.95 7.92
CA ALA A 305 7.96 11.88 6.84
C ALA A 305 7.37 12.21 5.46
N HIS A 306 6.12 11.83 5.21
CA HIS A 306 5.47 12.01 3.91
C HIS A 306 4.52 13.21 3.85
N ARG A 307 4.39 14.00 4.91
CA ARG A 307 3.48 15.15 4.93
C ARG A 307 3.85 16.24 3.92
N ASP A 308 2.84 16.82 3.26
CA ASP A 308 3.02 18.08 2.54
C ASP A 308 2.92 19.27 3.50
N TYR A 309 4.06 19.68 4.07
CA TYR A 309 4.15 20.80 5.02
C TYR A 309 3.88 22.17 4.39
N ARG A 310 3.77 22.27 3.06
CA ARG A 310 3.43 23.51 2.36
C ARG A 310 1.94 23.83 2.43
N ARG A 311 1.11 22.84 2.78
CA ARG A 311 -0.35 23.00 2.86
C ARG A 311 -0.80 23.26 4.28
N ASN A 312 -1.73 24.21 4.42
CA ASN A 312 -2.32 24.61 5.70
C ASN A 312 -3.38 23.61 6.17
N SER A 313 -2.94 22.42 6.58
CA SER A 313 -3.80 21.42 7.22
C SER A 313 -2.95 20.48 8.06
N GLU A 314 -3.35 20.28 9.31
CA GLU A 314 -2.68 19.45 10.31
C GLU A 314 -2.86 17.95 10.06
N THR A 315 -1.96 17.14 10.62
CA THR A 315 -2.20 15.69 10.71
C THR A 315 -3.26 15.44 11.79
N VAL A 316 -4.30 14.69 11.47
CA VAL A 316 -5.39 14.38 12.41
C VAL A 316 -5.41 12.89 12.70
N ILE A 317 -5.29 12.54 13.98
CA ILE A 317 -5.42 11.19 14.51
C ILE A 317 -6.76 11.11 15.23
N LYS A 318 -7.65 10.26 14.76
CA LYS A 318 -8.97 10.04 15.35
C LYS A 318 -8.98 8.65 15.98
N GLN A 319 -9.07 8.60 17.30
CA GLN A 319 -9.14 7.36 18.06
C GLN A 319 -10.59 7.10 18.50
N TYR A 320 -11.12 5.98 18.06
CA TYR A 320 -12.41 5.43 18.43
C TYR A 320 -12.20 4.14 19.25
N PRO A 321 -13.24 3.55 19.84
CA PRO A 321 -13.09 2.32 20.61
C PRO A 321 -12.56 1.14 19.78
N GLN A 322 -12.95 1.03 18.50
CA GLN A 322 -12.60 -0.10 17.64
C GLN A 322 -11.85 0.27 16.36
N LYS A 323 -11.55 1.55 16.14
CA LYS A 323 -10.77 2.01 14.99
C LYS A 323 -9.87 3.20 15.32
N LEU A 324 -8.75 3.30 14.61
CA LEU A 324 -7.86 4.45 14.65
C LEU A 324 -7.64 4.93 13.22
N ILE A 325 -7.90 6.21 12.98
CA ILE A 325 -7.78 6.85 11.66
C ILE A 325 -6.69 7.91 11.73
N ILE A 326 -5.69 7.82 10.85
CA ILE A 326 -4.63 8.82 10.70
C ILE A 326 -4.82 9.47 9.33
N THR A 327 -5.12 10.77 9.34
CA THR A 327 -5.27 11.57 8.13
C THR A 327 -4.13 12.53 8.00
N ASN A 328 -3.47 12.53 6.84
CA ASN A 328 -2.36 13.40 6.52
C ASN A 328 -2.60 14.17 5.23
N ILE A 329 -2.18 15.43 5.18
CA ILE A 329 -2.32 16.26 3.99
C ILE A 329 -1.21 15.97 2.96
N GLY A 330 -1.59 16.02 1.69
CA GLY A 330 -0.78 15.58 0.56
C GLY A 330 -1.14 14.14 0.20
N GLY A 331 -1.47 13.89 -1.07
CA GLY A 331 -1.70 12.54 -1.58
C GLY A 331 -0.42 11.70 -1.56
N PHE A 332 -0.53 10.46 -2.04
CA PHE A 332 0.62 9.58 -2.19
C PHE A 332 1.74 10.25 -3.02
N PRO A 333 3.01 9.96 -2.74
CA PRO A 333 4.12 10.38 -3.60
C PRO A 333 3.89 9.96 -5.05
N ILE A 334 4.45 10.72 -5.99
CA ILE A 334 4.30 10.44 -7.43
C ILE A 334 4.79 9.01 -7.72
N GLY A 335 3.96 8.24 -8.43
CA GLY A 335 4.23 6.83 -8.75
C GLY A 335 3.78 5.82 -7.69
N VAL A 336 3.38 6.26 -6.50
CA VAL A 336 2.82 5.40 -5.44
C VAL A 336 1.29 5.38 -5.55
N THR A 337 0.73 4.18 -5.47
CA THR A 337 -0.70 3.87 -5.54
C THR A 337 -1.03 2.84 -4.45
N ILE A 338 -2.32 2.62 -4.18
CA ILE A 338 -2.76 1.60 -3.23
C ILE A 338 -2.29 0.21 -3.68
N ASP A 339 -2.36 -0.07 -4.98
CA ASP A 339 -2.05 -1.39 -5.54
C ASP A 339 -0.55 -1.75 -5.48
N ASN A 340 0.33 -0.74 -5.54
CA ASN A 340 1.78 -0.96 -5.53
C ASN A 340 2.45 -0.59 -4.19
N LEU A 341 1.69 -0.18 -3.17
CA LEU A 341 2.19 0.37 -1.90
C LEU A 341 3.20 -0.54 -1.18
N LEU A 342 3.01 -1.87 -1.24
CA LEU A 342 3.89 -2.88 -0.63
C LEU A 342 5.09 -3.29 -1.51
N THR A 343 5.12 -2.85 -2.77
CA THR A 343 6.11 -3.30 -3.77
C THR A 343 7.03 -2.19 -4.24
N ILE A 344 6.59 -0.94 -4.15
CA ILE A 344 7.38 0.21 -4.55
C ILE A 344 8.32 0.63 -3.42
N PRO A 345 9.60 0.93 -3.71
CA PRO A 345 10.50 1.49 -2.71
C PRO A 345 9.95 2.78 -2.13
N SER A 346 9.92 2.89 -0.81
CA SER A 346 9.47 4.12 -0.16
C SER A 346 10.44 5.27 -0.41
N THR A 347 9.96 6.32 -1.06
CA THR A 347 10.67 7.59 -1.21
C THR A 347 9.97 8.68 -0.41
N PRO A 348 10.55 9.14 0.72
CA PRO A 348 9.93 10.16 1.55
C PRO A 348 9.87 11.52 0.84
N ARG A 349 8.75 12.24 1.03
CA ARG A 349 8.57 13.61 0.52
C ARG A 349 9.53 14.60 1.20
N ASN A 350 9.85 14.35 2.47
CA ASN A 350 10.78 15.14 3.28
C ASN A 350 12.04 14.29 3.57
N ARG A 351 13.01 14.28 2.65
CA ARG A 351 14.15 13.36 2.67
C ARG A 351 15.14 13.68 3.78
N LEU A 352 15.50 14.95 3.97
CA LEU A 352 16.37 15.37 5.07
C LEU A 352 15.74 15.02 6.42
N LEU A 353 14.45 15.33 6.60
CA LEU A 353 13.72 14.96 7.81
C LEU A 353 13.75 13.44 8.04
N ALA A 354 13.43 12.65 7.02
CA ALA A 354 13.42 11.18 7.12
C ALA A 354 14.82 10.58 7.38
N ASP A 355 15.88 11.12 6.79
CA ASP A 355 17.25 10.66 7.06
C ASP A 355 17.67 10.92 8.51
N VAL A 356 17.32 12.08 9.06
CA VAL A 356 17.58 12.40 10.48
C VAL A 356 16.80 11.46 11.40
N LEU A 357 15.51 11.22 11.11
CA LEU A 357 14.70 10.24 11.86
C LEU A 357 15.28 8.83 11.78
N SER A 358 15.83 8.43 10.63
CA SER A 358 16.45 7.12 10.49
C SER A 358 17.77 7.00 11.24
N LYS A 359 18.59 8.06 11.18
CA LYS A 359 19.86 8.14 11.89
C LYS A 359 19.69 8.10 13.42
N THR A 360 18.55 8.53 13.95
CA THR A 360 18.21 8.45 15.38
C THR A 360 17.40 7.21 15.76
N GLY A 361 17.08 6.33 14.81
CA GLY A 361 16.39 5.07 15.07
C GLY A 361 14.88 5.19 15.24
N ILE A 362 14.28 6.31 14.81
CA ILE A 362 12.82 6.49 14.77
C ILE A 362 12.22 5.76 13.56
N VAL A 363 12.89 5.81 12.40
CA VAL A 363 12.44 5.17 11.15
C VAL A 363 13.49 4.20 10.63
N GLU A 364 13.07 3.10 10.02
CA GLU A 364 13.99 2.21 9.32
C GLU A 364 14.29 2.69 7.90
N ARG A 365 15.56 2.63 7.51
CA ARG A 365 16.04 3.06 6.19
C ARG A 365 15.54 2.19 5.03
N SER A 366 14.98 1.01 5.33
CA SER A 366 14.66 -0.03 4.35
C SER A 366 13.39 0.24 3.55
N GLY A 367 12.61 1.28 3.88
CA GLY A 367 11.32 1.54 3.22
C GLY A 367 10.23 0.50 3.53
N GLN A 368 10.48 -0.39 4.50
CA GLN A 368 9.59 -1.49 4.90
C GLN A 368 8.53 -1.06 5.94
N GLY A 369 8.34 0.25 6.12
CA GLY A 369 7.42 0.79 7.13
C GLY A 369 5.99 0.28 6.96
N VAL A 370 5.48 0.36 5.72
CA VAL A 370 4.15 -0.17 5.40
C VAL A 370 4.09 -1.69 5.57
N ASP A 371 5.15 -2.41 5.18
CA ASP A 371 5.24 -3.87 5.36
C ASP A 371 5.05 -4.27 6.82
N LYS A 372 5.62 -3.51 7.76
CA LYS A 372 5.46 -3.73 9.21
C LYS A 372 4.04 -3.50 9.68
N ILE A 373 3.40 -2.42 9.21
CA ILE A 373 2.00 -2.11 9.53
C ILE A 373 1.12 -3.30 9.09
N PHE A 374 1.23 -3.75 7.85
CA PHE A 374 0.46 -4.89 7.35
C PHE A 374 0.81 -6.19 8.09
N LYS A 375 2.10 -6.49 8.23
CA LYS A 375 2.59 -7.71 8.88
C LYS A 375 2.06 -7.85 10.30
N ASN A 376 2.24 -6.83 11.13
CA ASN A 376 1.87 -6.90 12.54
C ASN A 376 0.35 -6.91 12.71
N THR A 377 -0.39 -6.06 11.98
CA THR A 377 -1.86 -6.02 12.08
C THR A 377 -2.50 -7.35 11.66
N LEU A 378 -2.06 -7.95 10.55
CA LEU A 378 -2.59 -9.24 10.11
C LEU A 378 -2.15 -10.39 11.02
N SER A 379 -0.93 -10.34 11.57
CA SER A 379 -0.45 -11.33 12.53
C SER A 379 -1.26 -11.38 13.81
N GLU A 380 -1.90 -10.26 14.19
CA GLU A 380 -2.80 -10.16 15.34
C GLU A 380 -4.24 -10.60 15.02
N GLY A 381 -4.50 -11.15 13.82
CA GLY A 381 -5.82 -11.63 13.42
C GLY A 381 -6.84 -10.51 13.15
N LYS A 382 -6.36 -9.27 12.92
CA LYS A 382 -7.18 -8.10 12.63
C LYS A 382 -7.34 -7.91 11.11
N GLU A 383 -8.17 -6.95 10.72
CA GLU A 383 -8.29 -6.55 9.31
C GLU A 383 -7.02 -5.90 8.79
N ALA A 384 -6.74 -6.08 7.49
CA ALA A 384 -5.64 -5.38 6.83
C ALA A 384 -5.79 -3.84 6.99
N PRO A 385 -4.67 -3.11 7.12
CA PRO A 385 -4.69 -1.64 7.09
C PRO A 385 -5.37 -1.11 5.82
N ASP A 386 -6.29 -0.16 5.98
CA ASP A 386 -7.09 0.37 4.88
C ASP A 386 -6.64 1.80 4.49
N TYR A 387 -6.23 1.94 3.22
CA TYR A 387 -5.83 3.20 2.59
C TYR A 387 -6.81 3.69 1.51
N SER A 388 -7.94 2.99 1.30
CA SER A 388 -8.90 3.24 0.21
C SER A 388 -9.56 4.62 0.24
N HIS A 389 -9.53 5.29 1.39
CA HIS A 389 -10.04 6.65 1.58
C HIS A 389 -9.03 7.76 1.24
N SER A 390 -7.89 7.40 0.67
CA SER A 390 -6.86 8.33 0.20
C SER A 390 -7.19 8.88 -1.19
N ASP A 391 -6.75 10.11 -1.48
CA ASP A 391 -6.92 10.76 -2.78
C ASP A 391 -5.65 11.58 -3.15
N MET A 392 -5.73 12.42 -4.18
CA MET A 392 -4.60 13.25 -4.62
C MET A 392 -4.19 14.34 -3.62
N PHE A 393 -5.05 14.64 -2.64
CA PHE A 393 -4.87 15.74 -1.69
C PHE A 393 -4.66 15.26 -0.25
N LYS A 394 -5.07 14.04 0.10
CA LYS A 394 -4.85 13.45 1.42
C LYS A 394 -4.51 11.95 1.34
N VAL A 395 -3.75 11.48 2.34
CA VAL A 395 -3.60 10.05 2.64
C VAL A 395 -4.31 9.76 3.96
N GLU A 396 -5.14 8.73 3.98
CA GLU A 396 -5.90 8.31 5.15
C GLU A 396 -5.64 6.83 5.42
N LEU A 397 -5.03 6.53 6.57
CA LEU A 397 -4.83 5.18 7.07
C LEU A 397 -5.88 4.86 8.12
N ARG A 398 -6.57 3.73 7.97
CA ARG A 398 -7.51 3.20 8.96
C ARG A 398 -7.01 1.86 9.50
N LEU A 399 -6.96 1.76 10.83
CA LEU A 399 -6.59 0.56 11.56
C LEU A 399 -7.78 0.08 12.39
N SER A 400 -8.07 -1.20 12.32
CA SER A 400 -9.14 -1.84 13.10
C SER A 400 -8.54 -2.47 14.36
N ALA A 401 -9.19 -2.26 15.51
CA ALA A 401 -8.86 -2.98 16.75
C ALA A 401 -9.55 -4.35 16.82
N THR A 402 -10.49 -4.63 15.92
CA THR A 402 -11.33 -5.83 15.96
C THR A 402 -10.52 -7.05 15.55
N ILE A 403 -10.31 -7.97 16.47
CA ILE A 403 -9.70 -9.27 16.18
C ILE A 403 -10.80 -10.17 15.60
N LYS A 404 -10.70 -10.45 14.30
CA LYS A 404 -11.66 -11.32 13.59
C LYS A 404 -11.44 -12.79 13.89
N ASP A 405 -10.20 -13.19 14.12
CA ASP A 405 -9.82 -14.58 14.26
C ASP A 405 -8.66 -14.73 15.26
N LYS A 406 -9.02 -15.07 16.51
CA LYS A 406 -8.06 -15.30 17.59
C LYS A 406 -7.18 -16.53 17.32
N ALA A 407 -7.73 -17.57 16.69
CA ALA A 407 -7.00 -18.78 16.37
C ALA A 407 -5.91 -18.49 15.32
N PHE A 408 -6.19 -17.58 14.38
CA PHE A 408 -5.20 -17.15 13.39
C PHE A 408 -4.05 -16.38 14.02
N ALA A 409 -4.35 -15.53 15.00
CA ALA A 409 -3.32 -14.79 15.74
C ALA A 409 -2.39 -15.75 16.51
N LEU A 410 -2.96 -16.68 17.27
CA LEU A 410 -2.19 -17.71 17.99
C LEU A 410 -1.37 -18.60 17.05
N PHE A 411 -1.98 -19.01 15.92
CA PHE A 411 -1.29 -19.78 14.91
C PHE A 411 -0.06 -19.04 14.37
N LEU A 412 -0.22 -17.79 13.95
CA LEU A 412 0.91 -17.01 13.43
C LEU A 412 1.97 -16.71 14.49
N GLU A 413 1.55 -16.44 15.73
CA GLU A 413 2.47 -16.27 16.86
C GLU A 413 3.31 -17.53 17.09
N SER A 414 2.67 -18.70 17.18
CA SER A 414 3.35 -19.99 17.36
C SER A 414 4.35 -20.28 16.24
N VAL A 415 3.95 -20.01 14.98
CA VAL A 415 4.81 -20.19 13.81
C VAL A 415 6.01 -19.24 13.87
N GLN A 416 5.79 -17.94 14.14
CA GLN A 416 6.87 -16.96 14.17
C GLN A 416 7.87 -17.21 15.32
N GLN A 417 7.41 -17.71 16.47
CA GLN A 417 8.28 -18.06 17.60
C GLN A 417 9.14 -19.31 17.31
N SER A 418 8.62 -20.24 16.50
CA SER A 418 9.36 -21.45 16.11
C SER A 418 10.46 -21.19 15.06
N LEU A 419 10.42 -20.05 14.37
CA LEU A 419 11.31 -19.70 13.28
C LEU A 419 12.48 -18.83 13.76
N THR A 420 13.65 -18.99 13.16
CA THR A 420 14.76 -18.05 13.35
C THR A 420 14.45 -16.71 12.67
N GLU A 421 15.13 -15.62 13.06
CA GLU A 421 14.90 -14.28 12.50
C GLU A 421 14.97 -14.23 10.97
N GLU A 422 15.90 -14.99 10.37
CA GLU A 422 16.09 -15.09 8.91
C GLU A 422 14.97 -15.87 8.20
N GLN A 423 14.22 -16.68 8.95
CA GLN A 423 13.19 -17.56 8.42
C GLN A 423 11.77 -17.06 8.69
N LYS A 424 11.61 -16.04 9.55
CA LYS A 424 10.34 -15.39 9.88
C LYS A 424 9.53 -15.09 8.62
N LEU A 425 8.21 -15.20 8.74
CA LEU A 425 7.32 -14.97 7.60
C LEU A 425 7.42 -13.50 7.15
N SER A 426 7.51 -13.32 5.84
CA SER A 426 7.40 -12.02 5.18
C SER A 426 5.96 -11.50 5.20
N VAL A 427 5.79 -10.21 4.91
CA VAL A 427 4.46 -9.58 4.79
C VAL A 427 3.60 -10.28 3.73
N PHE A 428 4.18 -10.64 2.58
CA PHE A 428 3.45 -11.31 1.51
C PHE A 428 3.03 -12.74 1.87
N GLU A 429 3.83 -13.46 2.67
CA GLU A 429 3.45 -14.77 3.20
C GLU A 429 2.26 -14.66 4.16
N ILE A 430 2.24 -13.65 5.03
CA ILE A 430 1.14 -13.42 5.97
C ILE A 430 -0.14 -12.98 5.24
N ILE A 431 -0.03 -12.09 4.26
CA ILE A 431 -1.14 -11.70 3.39
C ILE A 431 -1.71 -12.93 2.65
N ALA A 432 -0.84 -13.81 2.15
CA ALA A 432 -1.27 -15.04 1.50
C ALA A 432 -2.04 -15.98 2.45
N LEU A 433 -1.54 -16.17 3.68
CA LEU A 433 -2.22 -16.96 4.71
C LEU A 433 -3.58 -16.36 5.07
N ASP A 434 -3.68 -15.05 5.23
CA ASP A 434 -4.94 -14.37 5.51
C ASP A 434 -5.94 -14.46 4.34
N LYS A 435 -5.49 -14.31 3.08
CA LYS A 435 -6.34 -14.52 1.90
C LYS A 435 -6.87 -15.96 1.81
N ILE A 436 -6.00 -16.96 2.09
CA ILE A 436 -6.38 -18.38 2.12
C ILE A 436 -7.42 -18.64 3.22
N ARG A 437 -7.20 -18.08 4.42
CA ARG A 437 -8.13 -18.16 5.55
C ARG A 437 -9.53 -17.65 5.19
N GLN A 438 -9.60 -16.53 4.47
CA GLN A 438 -10.86 -15.92 4.04
C GLN A 438 -11.55 -16.66 2.88
N GLY A 439 -10.88 -17.65 2.26
CA GLY A 439 -11.42 -18.39 1.12
C GLY A 439 -11.44 -17.59 -0.20
N ASN A 440 -10.62 -16.53 -0.29
CA ASN A 440 -10.52 -15.70 -1.50
C ASN A 440 -9.78 -16.44 -2.64
N ASP A 441 -9.97 -16.00 -3.89
CA ASP A 441 -9.39 -16.66 -5.08
C ASP A 441 -7.85 -16.61 -5.02
N TYR A 442 -7.22 -17.78 -4.88
CA TYR A 442 -5.77 -17.92 -4.73
C TYR A 442 -5.01 -17.62 -6.04
N LYS A 443 -5.70 -17.39 -7.16
CA LYS A 443 -5.10 -17.11 -8.47
C LYS A 443 -4.31 -15.81 -8.53
N GLU A 444 -4.61 -14.86 -7.66
CA GLU A 444 -3.87 -13.59 -7.56
C GLU A 444 -2.61 -13.68 -6.68
N LEU A 445 -2.40 -14.82 -6.00
CA LEU A 445 -1.24 -15.01 -5.12
C LEU A 445 -0.03 -15.48 -5.94
N ASP A 446 1.16 -14.99 -5.57
CA ASP A 446 2.41 -15.46 -6.17
C ASP A 446 2.60 -16.95 -5.87
N ARG A 447 2.70 -17.75 -6.94
CA ARG A 447 2.89 -19.19 -6.86
C ARG A 447 4.12 -19.59 -6.06
N LYS A 448 5.20 -18.81 -6.08
CA LYS A 448 6.41 -19.08 -5.29
C LYS A 448 6.13 -19.01 -3.79
N ILE A 449 5.28 -18.07 -3.37
CA ILE A 449 4.85 -17.92 -1.97
C ILE A 449 4.03 -19.12 -1.55
N ILE A 450 3.06 -19.53 -2.38
CA ILE A 450 2.25 -20.73 -2.13
C ILE A 450 3.12 -21.98 -1.98
N GLU A 451 4.05 -22.22 -2.92
CA GLU A 451 4.95 -23.37 -2.86
C GLU A 451 5.85 -23.35 -1.61
N LYS A 452 6.26 -22.16 -1.15
CA LYS A 452 7.04 -21.99 0.08
C LYS A 452 6.21 -22.30 1.33
N LEU A 453 4.97 -21.81 1.39
CA LEU A 453 4.05 -22.06 2.51
C LEU A 453 3.65 -23.55 2.60
N GLU A 454 3.43 -24.20 1.44
CA GLU A 454 3.13 -25.64 1.37
C GLU A 454 4.32 -26.47 1.83
N LYS A 455 5.55 -26.14 1.38
CA LYS A 455 6.78 -26.80 1.85
C LYS A 455 7.02 -26.63 3.35
N ARG A 456 6.59 -25.51 3.92
CA ARG A 456 6.64 -25.26 5.37
C ARG A 456 5.50 -25.94 6.14
N GLY A 457 4.56 -26.59 5.46
CA GLY A 457 3.42 -27.25 6.09
C GLY A 457 2.43 -26.28 6.74
N LEU A 458 2.40 -25.01 6.32
CA LEU A 458 1.48 -23.99 6.85
C LEU A 458 0.13 -23.97 6.11
N ILE A 459 0.10 -24.55 4.91
CA ILE A 459 -1.10 -24.69 4.08
C ILE A 459 -1.17 -26.08 3.48
N GLU A 460 -2.39 -26.53 3.18
CA GLU A 460 -2.67 -27.81 2.56
C GLU A 460 -3.50 -27.63 1.30
N LYS A 461 -3.11 -28.33 0.23
CA LYS A 461 -3.86 -28.34 -1.03
C LYS A 461 -5.02 -29.33 -0.96
N ARG A 462 -6.22 -28.89 -1.35
CA ARG A 462 -7.44 -29.70 -1.44
C ARG A 462 -7.97 -29.72 -2.87
N GLY A 463 -8.54 -30.85 -3.28
CA GLY A 463 -9.03 -31.09 -4.66
C GLY A 463 -7.95 -31.56 -5.65
N LYS A 464 -8.36 -32.33 -6.67
CA LYS A 464 -7.46 -32.97 -7.66
C LYS A 464 -7.54 -32.38 -9.09
N THR A 465 -8.47 -31.47 -9.37
CA THR A 465 -8.77 -30.97 -10.74
C THR A 465 -8.87 -29.43 -10.77
N LYS A 466 -9.59 -28.84 -11.74
CA LYS A 466 -9.72 -27.37 -11.94
C LYS A 466 -10.33 -26.59 -10.75
N GLY A 467 -10.87 -27.27 -9.73
CA GLY A 467 -11.42 -26.67 -8.52
C GLY A 467 -10.55 -26.87 -7.27
N ALA A 468 -9.26 -27.15 -7.43
CA ALA A 468 -8.36 -27.25 -6.27
C ALA A 468 -8.32 -25.90 -5.52
N TYR A 469 -8.21 -25.94 -4.20
CA TYR A 469 -8.08 -24.75 -3.34
C TYR A 469 -7.12 -25.06 -2.19
N TYR A 470 -6.63 -24.02 -1.52
CA TYR A 470 -5.76 -24.16 -0.35
C TYR A 470 -6.55 -23.90 0.92
N ILE A 471 -6.18 -24.58 2.00
CA ILE A 471 -6.63 -24.29 3.36
C ILE A 471 -5.40 -24.10 4.25
N LEU A 472 -5.59 -23.48 5.41
CA LEU A 472 -4.55 -23.48 6.46
C LEU A 472 -4.31 -24.92 6.97
N SER A 473 -3.12 -25.17 7.49
CA SER A 473 -2.74 -26.49 8.01
C SER A 473 -3.52 -26.90 9.25
N GLN A 474 -3.48 -28.19 9.59
CA GLN A 474 -4.09 -28.72 10.82
C GLN A 474 -3.74 -27.91 12.08
N SER A 475 -2.49 -27.45 12.22
CA SER A 475 -2.03 -26.69 13.39
C SER A 475 -2.80 -25.39 13.62
N TYR A 476 -3.32 -24.74 12.57
CA TYR A 476 -4.22 -23.59 12.75
C TYR A 476 -5.55 -24.01 13.38
N TYR A 477 -6.12 -25.12 12.90
CA TYR A 477 -7.39 -25.63 13.40
C TYR A 477 -7.32 -26.18 14.82
N GLU A 478 -6.12 -26.52 15.31
CA GLU A 478 -5.91 -26.89 16.72
C GLU A 478 -6.20 -25.74 17.69
N PHE A 479 -5.96 -24.49 17.26
CA PHE A 479 -6.31 -23.27 18.01
C PHE A 479 -7.78 -22.87 17.87
N THR A 480 -8.54 -23.53 17.00
CA THR A 480 -9.98 -23.26 16.88
C THR A 480 -10.75 -24.08 17.92
N ASP A 481 -11.76 -23.47 18.55
CA ASP A 481 -12.75 -24.19 19.39
C ASP A 481 -13.59 -25.21 18.59
N ASN A 482 -13.30 -25.38 17.29
CA ASN A 482 -14.08 -26.10 16.33
C ASN A 482 -13.20 -27.07 15.52
N LYS A 483 -12.46 -27.95 16.19
CA LYS A 483 -11.68 -29.05 15.55
C LYS A 483 -12.51 -29.84 14.52
N VAL A 484 -13.83 -29.91 14.71
CA VAL A 484 -14.81 -30.51 13.80
C VAL A 484 -14.81 -29.85 12.42
N GLU A 485 -14.49 -28.56 12.30
CA GLU A 485 -14.48 -27.83 11.04
C GLU A 485 -13.33 -28.27 10.11
N TYR A 486 -12.15 -28.61 10.67
CA TYR A 486 -11.08 -29.26 9.91
C TYR A 486 -11.56 -30.61 9.35
N PHE A 487 -12.15 -31.45 10.21
CA PHE A 487 -12.66 -32.76 9.81
C PHE A 487 -13.81 -32.67 8.79
N LYS A 488 -14.70 -31.68 8.89
CA LYS A 488 -15.77 -31.40 7.89
C LYS A 488 -15.21 -31.00 6.52
N ARG A 489 -14.06 -30.33 6.50
CA ARG A 489 -13.34 -29.95 5.27
C ARG A 489 -12.39 -31.06 4.78
N THR A 490 -12.20 -32.11 5.58
CA THR A 490 -11.41 -33.28 5.20
C THR A 490 -12.26 -34.23 4.36
N SER A 491 -11.70 -34.79 3.29
CA SER A 491 -12.37 -35.83 2.52
C SER A 491 -12.56 -37.08 3.40
N TRP A 492 -13.74 -37.71 3.34
CA TRP A 492 -13.99 -38.99 4.01
C TRP A 492 -12.89 -40.00 3.66
N ASP A 493 -12.26 -40.58 4.69
CA ASP A 493 -11.28 -41.66 4.52
C ASP A 493 -11.96 -43.04 4.60
N LEU A 494 -11.19 -44.09 4.27
CA LEU A 494 -11.70 -45.47 4.27
C LEU A 494 -12.17 -45.93 5.66
N SER A 495 -11.53 -45.47 6.74
CA SER A 495 -11.83 -45.86 8.12
C SER A 495 -13.18 -45.28 8.62
N GLN A 496 -13.45 -44.03 8.26
CA GLN A 496 -14.72 -43.37 8.53
C GLN A 496 -15.86 -44.02 7.73
N ALA A 497 -15.63 -44.26 6.44
CA ALA A 497 -16.59 -44.95 5.60
C ALA A 497 -16.87 -46.38 6.11
N PHE A 498 -15.81 -47.10 6.48
CA PHE A 498 -15.89 -48.45 7.05
C PHE A 498 -16.78 -48.48 8.30
N SER A 499 -16.55 -47.60 9.27
CA SER A 499 -17.34 -47.56 10.52
C SER A 499 -18.85 -47.38 10.24
N LEU A 500 -19.20 -46.48 9.30
CA LEU A 500 -20.59 -46.23 8.94
C LEU A 500 -21.21 -47.41 8.16
N ILE A 501 -20.46 -48.01 7.23
CA ILE A 501 -20.87 -49.18 6.45
C ILE A 501 -21.14 -50.38 7.36
N VAL A 502 -20.22 -50.67 8.29
CA VAL A 502 -20.37 -51.78 9.24
C VAL A 502 -21.57 -51.55 10.16
N SER A 503 -21.72 -50.34 10.70
CA SER A 503 -22.89 -49.97 11.54
C SER A 503 -24.20 -50.15 10.78
N TYR A 504 -24.24 -49.74 9.52
CA TYR A 504 -25.41 -49.92 8.66
C TYR A 504 -25.70 -51.41 8.41
N LEU A 505 -24.69 -52.23 8.13
CA LEU A 505 -24.85 -53.66 7.85
C LEU A 505 -25.14 -54.52 9.10
N ASN A 506 -24.72 -54.07 10.28
CA ASN A 506 -25.11 -54.68 11.54
C ASN A 506 -26.62 -54.51 11.80
N LYS A 507 -27.20 -53.39 11.35
CA LYS A 507 -28.65 -53.14 11.43
C LYS A 507 -29.43 -53.75 10.26
N ASN A 508 -28.82 -53.78 9.08
CA ASN A 508 -29.41 -54.27 7.83
C ASN A 508 -28.53 -55.38 7.28
N SER A 509 -28.95 -56.64 7.41
CA SER A 509 -28.07 -57.80 7.13
C SER A 509 -27.44 -57.83 5.73
N LYS A 510 -28.02 -57.13 4.76
CA LYS A 510 -27.47 -56.93 3.41
C LYS A 510 -27.80 -55.52 2.90
N ALA A 511 -26.97 -54.99 1.99
CA ALA A 511 -27.20 -53.72 1.33
C ALA A 511 -26.76 -53.74 -0.14
N LYS A 512 -27.41 -52.96 -1.00
CA LYS A 512 -26.99 -52.73 -2.40
C LYS A 512 -26.10 -51.50 -2.51
N MET A 513 -25.33 -51.42 -3.60
CA MET A 513 -24.47 -50.26 -3.88
C MET A 513 -25.26 -48.93 -3.90
N GLY A 514 -26.51 -48.93 -4.36
CA GLY A 514 -27.36 -47.74 -4.32
C GLY A 514 -27.66 -47.23 -2.91
N GLU A 515 -27.78 -48.15 -1.94
CA GLU A 515 -28.03 -47.81 -0.55
C GLU A 515 -26.78 -47.23 0.11
N PHE A 516 -25.59 -47.75 -0.21
CA PHE A 516 -24.33 -47.11 0.21
C PHE A 516 -24.14 -45.74 -0.41
N VAL A 517 -24.52 -45.55 -1.68
CA VAL A 517 -24.44 -44.22 -2.31
C VAL A 517 -25.35 -43.23 -1.60
N ASN A 518 -26.56 -43.64 -1.23
CA ASN A 518 -27.47 -42.80 -0.44
C ASN A 518 -26.96 -42.57 0.99
N LEU A 519 -26.29 -43.56 1.60
CA LEU A 519 -25.71 -43.44 2.94
C LEU A 519 -24.63 -42.33 3.03
N PHE A 520 -23.96 -42.05 1.91
CA PHE A 520 -22.93 -41.01 1.80
C PHE A 520 -23.36 -39.83 0.92
N ASP A 521 -24.67 -39.61 0.76
CA ASP A 521 -25.19 -38.53 -0.09
C ASP A 521 -24.67 -37.16 0.37
N GLY A 522 -24.29 -36.31 -0.59
CA GLY A 522 -23.62 -35.02 -0.32
C GLY A 522 -22.16 -35.10 0.17
N HIS A 523 -21.61 -36.29 0.45
CA HIS A 523 -20.26 -36.45 1.01
C HIS A 523 -19.28 -37.22 0.13
N LEU A 524 -19.72 -38.27 -0.58
CA LEU A 524 -18.90 -39.07 -1.49
C LEU A 524 -19.57 -39.25 -2.84
N SER A 525 -18.79 -39.20 -3.93
CA SER A 525 -19.29 -39.59 -5.25
C SER A 525 -19.52 -41.10 -5.31
N ARG A 526 -20.46 -41.54 -6.15
CA ARG A 526 -20.72 -42.98 -6.42
C ARG A 526 -19.45 -43.77 -6.77
N LYS A 527 -18.49 -43.14 -7.44
CA LYS A 527 -17.21 -43.75 -7.78
C LYS A 527 -16.36 -44.00 -6.53
N GLN A 528 -16.28 -43.04 -5.60
CA GLN A 528 -15.53 -43.18 -4.34
C GLN A 528 -16.17 -44.23 -3.42
N VAL A 529 -17.49 -44.22 -3.29
CA VAL A 529 -18.22 -45.24 -2.51
C VAL A 529 -17.93 -46.63 -3.06
N ARG A 530 -17.94 -46.79 -4.39
CA ARG A 530 -17.59 -48.07 -5.02
C ARG A 530 -16.15 -48.48 -4.74
N THR A 531 -15.19 -47.55 -4.77
CA THR A 531 -13.79 -47.83 -4.43
C THR A 531 -13.65 -48.34 -2.99
N PHE A 532 -14.31 -47.68 -2.04
CA PHE A 532 -14.26 -48.09 -0.63
C PHE A 532 -14.90 -49.46 -0.41
N ILE A 533 -16.09 -49.70 -0.99
CA ILE A 533 -16.75 -51.01 -0.90
C ILE A 533 -15.86 -52.11 -1.52
N GLN A 534 -15.22 -51.84 -2.66
CA GLN A 534 -14.31 -52.81 -3.27
C GLN A 534 -13.12 -53.12 -2.37
N GLN A 535 -12.50 -52.09 -1.77
CA GLN A 535 -11.41 -52.29 -0.82
C GLN A 535 -11.84 -53.14 0.40
N LEU A 536 -13.07 -52.96 0.89
CA LEU A 536 -13.59 -53.77 1.99
C LEU A 536 -13.89 -55.22 1.56
N VAL A 537 -14.31 -55.45 0.32
CA VAL A 537 -14.47 -56.80 -0.25
C VAL A 537 -13.11 -57.48 -0.43
N ASP A 538 -12.13 -56.76 -0.99
CA ASP A 538 -10.77 -57.28 -1.22
C ASP A 538 -10.08 -57.67 0.10
N ASN A 539 -10.34 -56.93 1.18
CA ASN A 539 -9.86 -57.23 2.53
C ASN A 539 -10.73 -58.24 3.30
N GLN A 540 -11.69 -58.90 2.64
CA GLN A 540 -12.59 -59.92 3.23
C GLN A 540 -13.44 -59.42 4.40
N ILE A 541 -13.60 -58.09 4.52
CA ILE A 541 -14.49 -57.46 5.49
C ILE A 541 -15.94 -57.59 5.03
N LEU A 542 -16.16 -57.44 3.72
CA LEU A 542 -17.46 -57.60 3.08
C LEU A 542 -17.44 -58.80 2.11
N ILE A 543 -18.60 -59.41 1.93
CA ILE A 543 -18.86 -60.43 0.91
C ILE A 543 -19.84 -59.83 -0.09
N SER A 544 -19.54 -59.95 -1.39
CA SER A 544 -20.45 -59.58 -2.47
C SER A 544 -21.18 -60.81 -3.02
N GLU A 545 -22.51 -60.77 -3.04
CA GLU A 545 -23.37 -61.83 -3.59
C GLU A 545 -24.24 -61.28 -4.74
N GLY A 546 -24.28 -62.00 -5.86
CA GLY A 546 -25.05 -61.65 -7.06
C GLY A 546 -24.20 -61.14 -8.23
N LYS A 547 -24.86 -60.75 -9.34
CA LYS A 547 -24.22 -60.19 -10.54
C LYS A 547 -24.94 -58.94 -11.02
N GLY A 548 -24.18 -57.95 -11.50
CA GLY A 548 -24.71 -56.72 -12.09
C GLY A 548 -25.58 -55.91 -11.11
N TYR A 549 -26.77 -55.49 -11.55
CA TYR A 549 -27.71 -54.70 -10.75
C TYR A 549 -28.28 -55.45 -9.53
N GLY A 550 -28.15 -56.77 -9.48
CA GLY A 550 -28.58 -57.61 -8.36
C GLY A 550 -27.54 -57.77 -7.25
N THR A 551 -26.36 -57.15 -7.36
CA THR A 551 -25.27 -57.34 -6.39
C THR A 551 -25.62 -56.73 -5.02
N SER A 552 -25.55 -57.55 -3.98
CA SER A 552 -25.72 -57.16 -2.58
C SER A 552 -24.44 -57.46 -1.79
N TYR A 553 -24.22 -56.70 -0.71
CA TYR A 553 -23.04 -56.79 0.13
C TYR A 553 -23.46 -57.07 1.56
N SER A 554 -22.72 -57.94 2.25
CA SER A 554 -22.92 -58.30 3.66
C SER A 554 -21.58 -58.38 4.38
N LEU A 555 -21.59 -58.33 5.71
CA LEU A 555 -20.38 -58.52 6.52
C LEU A 555 -19.85 -59.95 6.39
N GLY A 556 -18.55 -60.08 6.17
CA GLY A 556 -17.88 -61.37 6.06
C GLY A 556 -17.93 -62.18 7.35
N ASN A 557 -18.11 -63.50 7.23
CA ASN A 557 -18.20 -64.39 8.39
C ASN A 557 -16.90 -64.38 9.23
N ASP A 558 -15.75 -64.24 8.59
CA ASP A 558 -14.46 -64.17 9.29
C ASP A 558 -14.27 -62.83 10.01
N TYR A 559 -14.79 -61.74 9.43
CA TYR A 559 -14.84 -60.44 10.10
C TYR A 559 -15.74 -60.49 11.34
N LYS A 560 -16.98 -61.04 11.21
CA LYS A 560 -17.91 -61.17 12.35
C LYS A 560 -17.32 -61.97 13.51
N LYS A 561 -16.65 -63.09 13.22
CA LYS A 561 -15.96 -63.89 14.25
C LYS A 561 -14.84 -63.11 14.95
N LYS A 562 -14.04 -62.37 14.18
CA LYS A 562 -12.96 -61.53 14.75
C LYS A 562 -13.51 -60.37 15.58
N ASP A 563 -14.58 -59.74 15.12
CA ASP A 563 -15.26 -58.64 15.81
C ASP A 563 -15.90 -59.10 17.13
N GLU A 564 -16.58 -60.25 17.14
CA GLU A 564 -17.09 -60.88 18.37
C GLU A 564 -15.97 -61.22 19.35
N LEU A 565 -14.84 -61.73 18.86
CA LEU A 565 -13.70 -62.11 19.70
C LEU A 565 -13.01 -60.87 20.30
N MET A 566 -12.87 -59.80 19.51
CA MET A 566 -12.36 -58.49 19.95
C MET A 566 -13.29 -57.83 20.97
N ASN A 567 -14.60 -57.83 20.72
CA ASN A 567 -15.58 -57.31 21.68
C ASN A 567 -15.58 -58.10 22.99
N LYS A 568 -15.48 -59.43 22.92
CA LYS A 568 -15.37 -60.29 24.11
C LYS A 568 -14.07 -60.02 24.87
N ALA A 569 -12.94 -59.88 24.18
CA ALA A 569 -11.67 -59.54 24.80
C ALA A 569 -11.70 -58.14 25.44
N PHE A 570 -12.34 -57.17 24.79
CA PHE A 570 -12.53 -55.82 25.33
C PHE A 570 -13.38 -55.83 26.60
N ILE A 571 -14.52 -56.53 26.61
CA ILE A 571 -15.38 -56.65 27.80
C ILE A 571 -14.62 -57.32 28.95
N LEU A 572 -13.95 -58.45 28.70
CA LEU A 572 -13.15 -59.14 29.71
C LEU A 572 -12.00 -58.27 30.23
N GLY A 573 -11.37 -57.49 29.36
CA GLY A 573 -10.34 -56.52 29.72
C GLY A 573 -10.88 -55.41 30.62
N CYS A 574 -12.03 -54.83 30.26
CA CYS A 574 -12.69 -53.82 31.10
C CYS A 574 -13.14 -54.37 32.45
N GLU A 575 -13.63 -55.62 32.50
CA GLU A 575 -14.00 -56.30 33.75
C GLU A 575 -12.79 -56.54 34.65
N GLU A 576 -11.67 -56.97 34.08
CA GLU A 576 -10.41 -57.18 34.82
C GLU A 576 -9.80 -55.86 35.30
N LEU A 577 -9.84 -54.80 34.48
CA LEU A 577 -9.39 -53.46 34.86
C LEU A 577 -10.23 -52.90 36.01
N LYS A 578 -11.56 -53.09 35.97
CA LYS A 578 -12.45 -52.74 37.11
C LYS A 578 -12.12 -53.54 38.36
N ARG A 579 -11.84 -54.85 38.22
CA ARG A 579 -11.47 -55.71 39.35
C ARG A 579 -10.16 -55.27 40.01
N ARG A 580 -9.23 -54.72 39.23
CA ARG A 580 -7.93 -54.19 39.70
C ARG A 580 -8.01 -52.74 40.20
N GLY A 581 -9.16 -52.07 40.05
CA GLY A 581 -9.33 -50.66 40.44
C GLY A 581 -8.63 -49.67 39.51
N GLU A 582 -8.29 -50.10 38.29
CA GLU A 582 -7.57 -49.30 37.29
C GLU A 582 -8.53 -48.60 36.31
N MET A 583 -9.84 -48.77 36.49
CA MET A 583 -10.91 -48.19 35.67
C MET A 583 -12.07 -47.68 36.52
#